data_AF-A0A9Q1J7U2-F1
#
_entry.id   AF-A0A9Q1J7U2-F1
#
_cell.length_a   1.000
_cell.length_b   1.000
_cell.length_c   1.000
_cell.angle_alpha   90.00
_cell.angle_beta   90.00
_cell.angle_gamma   90.00
#
_symmetry.space_group_name_H-M   'P 1'
#
loop_
_entity.id
_entity.type
_entity.pdbx_description
1 polymer ?
#
loop_
_entity_poly.entity_id
_entity_poly.type
_entity_poly.pdbx_seq_one_letter_code
_entity_poly.pdbx_strand_id
1 'polypeptide(L)' 'MLGVMGVDIALSEIKNLTPRYKLGANGYTFAIDPNGYVLLHPNLQPKIINFREPVTLDFLDAELEDENKEE' A
#
# COMPACT_ATOMS: atom_id res chain seq x y z
N MET A 1 -32.04 8.65 -2.87
CA MET A 1 -30.62 8.89 -2.50
C MET A 1 -30.23 10.25 -3.07
N LEU A 2 -29.63 11.14 -2.25
CA LEU A 2 -29.27 12.52 -2.64
C LEU A 2 -27.85 12.66 -3.21
N GLY A 3 -27.06 11.58 -3.25
CA GLY A 3 -25.72 11.54 -3.85
C GLY A 3 -24.68 10.86 -2.97
N VAL A 4 -23.47 10.73 -3.50
CA VAL A 4 -22.27 10.25 -2.78
C VAL A 4 -21.26 11.40 -2.77
N MET A 5 -20.60 11.59 -1.63
CA MET A 5 -19.52 12.57 -1.49
C MET A 5 -18.23 11.81 -1.22
N GLY A 6 -17.17 12.14 -1.97
CA GLY A 6 -15.84 11.57 -1.80
C GLY A 6 -14.83 12.65 -1.43
N VAL A 7 -13.79 12.27 -0.68
CA VAL A 7 -12.64 13.10 -0.36
C VAL A 7 -11.39 12.31 -0.69
N ASP A 8 -10.47 12.92 -1.43
CA ASP A 8 -9.21 12.29 -1.80
C ASP A 8 -8.19 12.43 -0.67
N ILE A 9 -7.42 11.36 -0.44
CA ILE A 9 -6.29 11.35 0.48
C ILE A 9 -5.05 10.93 -0.33
N ALA A 10 -4.03 11.78 -0.35
CA ALA A 10 -2.82 11.49 -1.10
C ALA A 10 -1.93 10.50 -0.33
N LEU A 11 -1.42 9.47 -1.01
CA LEU A 11 -0.50 8.51 -0.41
C LEU A 11 0.76 9.17 0.18
N SER A 12 1.18 10.33 -0.33
CA SER A 12 2.29 11.11 0.21
C SER A 12 2.01 11.64 1.62
N GLU A 13 0.77 12.01 1.94
CA GLU A 13 0.40 12.48 3.28
C GLU A 13 0.49 11.33 4.28
N ILE A 14 -0.02 10.16 3.89
CA ILE A 14 0.06 8.95 4.71
C ILE A 14 1.53 8.54 4.93
N LYS A 15 2.37 8.62 3.89
CA LYS A 15 3.82 8.39 3.98
C LYS A 15 4.53 9.35 4.92
N ASN A 16 4.12 10.62 4.95
CA ASN A 16 4.71 11.62 5.84
C ASN A 16 4.32 11.41 7.30
N LEU A 17 3.13 10.86 7.55
CA LEU A 17 2.67 10.50 8.90
C LEU A 17 3.35 9.23 9.44
N THR A 18 3.93 8.40 8.57
CA THR A 18 4.60 7.16 8.97
C THR A 18 6.10 7.40 9.27
N PRO A 19 6.58 7.11 10.50
CA PRO A 19 7.96 7.41 10.88
C PRO A 19 8.96 6.39 10.31
N ARG A 20 9.52 6.68 9.12
CA ARG A 20 10.51 5.80 8.47
C ARG A 20 11.85 5.73 9.22
N TYR A 21 12.27 6.81 9.86
CA TYR A 21 13.58 6.93 10.51
C TYR A 21 13.74 6.10 11.79
N LYS A 22 12.64 5.59 12.36
CA LYS A 22 12.66 4.79 13.60
C LYS A 22 12.91 3.29 13.37
N LEU A 23 12.87 2.83 12.13
CA LEU A 23 12.83 1.40 11.80
C LEU A 23 14.22 0.79 11.47
N GLY A 24 15.24 1.63 11.26
CA GLY A 24 16.57 1.19 10.81
C GLY A 24 16.69 1.08 9.28
N ALA A 25 17.87 0.68 8.78
CA ALA A 25 18.21 0.77 7.36
C ALA A 25 17.36 -0.12 6.44
N ASN A 26 16.90 -1.28 6.94
CA ASN A 26 16.10 -2.24 6.17
C ASN A 26 14.62 -2.24 6.56
N GLY A 27 14.22 -1.41 7.52
CA GLY A 27 12.85 -1.35 8.00
C GLY A 27 11.97 -0.45 7.14
N TYR A 28 10.77 -0.90 6.81
CA TYR A 28 9.76 -0.13 6.10
C TYR A 28 8.38 -0.37 6.70
N THR A 29 7.47 0.58 6.46
CA THR A 29 6.07 0.46 6.83
C THR A 29 5.27 -0.01 5.63
N PHE A 30 4.33 -0.93 5.86
CA PHE A 30 3.34 -1.34 4.87
C PHE A 30 1.93 -1.17 5.43
N ALA A 31 0.95 -1.04 4.53
CA ALA A 31 -0.46 -1.01 4.87
C ALA A 31 -1.23 -1.89 3.89
N ILE A 32 -2.12 -2.72 4.42
CA ILE A 32 -2.97 -3.64 3.65
C ILE A 32 -4.45 -3.37 3.98
N ASP A 33 -5.31 -3.66 3.02
CA ASP A 33 -6.75 -3.74 3.26
C ASP A 33 -7.15 -5.13 3.79
N PRO A 34 -8.38 -5.31 4.30
CA PRO A 34 -8.86 -6.62 4.73
C PRO A 34 -8.95 -7.69 3.62
N ASN A 35 -8.82 -7.30 2.35
CA ASN A 35 -8.81 -8.21 1.21
C ASN A 35 -7.38 -8.64 0.80
N GLY A 36 -6.34 -8.14 1.48
CA GLY A 36 -4.94 -8.46 1.20
C GLY A 36 -4.25 -7.51 0.21
N TYR A 37 -4.94 -6.46 -0.27
CA TYR A 37 -4.35 -5.50 -1.19
C TYR A 37 -3.51 -4.45 -0.48
N VAL A 38 -2.37 -4.15 -1.08
CA VAL A 38 -1.39 -3.21 -0.56
C VAL A 38 -1.76 -1.76 -0.88
N LEU A 39 -1.91 -0.95 0.16
CA LEU A 39 -2.10 0.51 0.08
C LEU A 39 -0.78 1.28 0.11
N LEU A 40 0.19 0.77 0.87
CA LEU A 40 1.53 1.36 1.01
C LEU A 40 2.58 0.26 1.04
N HIS A 41 3.53 0.33 0.10
CA HIS A 41 4.69 -0.55 0.08
C HIS A 41 5.82 0.04 -0.77
N PRO A 42 7.10 -0.24 -0.45
CA PRO A 42 8.23 0.18 -1.30
C PRO A 42 8.13 -0.33 -2.74
N ASN A 43 7.61 -1.55 -2.93
CA ASN A 43 7.44 -2.16 -4.26
C ASN A 43 6.14 -1.75 -4.96
N LEU A 44 5.26 -0.96 -4.32
CA LEU A 44 4.04 -0.47 -4.95
C LEU A 44 4.38 0.68 -5.92
N GLN A 45 4.33 0.39 -7.22
CA GLN A 45 4.58 1.37 -8.28
C GLN A 45 3.25 1.90 -8.85
N PRO A 46 3.13 3.22 -9.10
CA PRO A 46 1.95 3.77 -9.74
C PRO A 46 1.85 3.24 -11.19
N LYS A 47 0.76 2.56 -11.55
CA LYS A 47 0.48 2.24 -12.95
C LYS A 47 0.07 3.52 -13.67
N ILE A 48 0.98 4.07 -14.48
CA ILE A 48 0.78 5.34 -15.21
C ILE A 48 -0.23 5.18 -16.38
N ILE A 49 -0.55 3.94 -16.75
CA ILE A 49 -1.03 3.64 -18.10
C ILE A 49 -2.58 3.56 -18.20
N ASN A 50 -3.32 3.45 -17.08
CA ASN A 50 -4.78 3.40 -17.14
C ASN A 50 -5.44 3.77 -15.79
N PHE A 51 -6.01 4.98 -15.69
CA PHE A 51 -6.76 5.44 -14.50
C PHE A 51 -8.13 4.75 -14.30
N ARG A 52 -8.54 3.88 -15.24
CA ARG A 52 -9.85 3.22 -15.20
C ARG A 52 -9.88 2.02 -14.25
N GLU A 53 -8.73 1.43 -13.98
CA GLU A 53 -8.60 0.28 -13.09
C GLU A 53 -7.84 0.70 -11.83
N PRO A 54 -8.32 0.32 -10.63
CA PRO A 54 -7.58 0.58 -9.41
C PRO A 54 -6.25 -0.16 -9.43
N VAL A 55 -5.21 0.47 -8.88
CA VAL A 55 -3.92 -0.19 -8.70
C VAL A 55 -4.03 -1.12 -7.49
N THR A 56 -4.31 -2.38 -7.76
CA THR A 56 -4.32 -3.45 -6.75
C THR A 56 -3.06 -4.29 -6.92
N LEU A 57 -2.29 -4.42 -5.84
CA LEU A 57 -1.16 -5.33 -5.73
C LEU A 57 -1.39 -6.17 -4.48
N ASP A 58 -1.36 -7.50 -4.60
CA ASP A 58 -1.42 -8.41 -3.46
C ASP A 58 -0.13 -8.28 -2.65
N PHE A 59 -0.22 -8.38 -1.33
CA PHE A 59 0.94 -8.40 -0.45
C PHE A 59 1.87 -9.57 -0.77
N LEU A 60 1.32 -10.74 -1.10
CA LEU A 60 2.11 -11.93 -1.46
C LEU A 60 2.87 -11.75 -2.78
N ASP A 61 2.35 -10.93 -3.70
CA ASP A 61 3.06 -10.56 -4.93
C ASP A 61 4.10 -9.45 -4.69
N ALA A 62 3.92 -8.66 -3.63
CA ALA A 62 4.80 -7.54 -3.30
C ALA A 62 6.07 -7.97 -2.55
N GLU A 63 6.01 -9.11 -1.88
CA GLU A 63 7.07 -9.68 -1.04
C GLU A 63 7.49 -11.05 -1.55
N LEU A 64 8.72 -11.47 -1.24
CA LEU A 64 9.13 -12.84 -1.52
C LEU A 64 8.41 -13.79 -0.56
N GLU A 65 7.87 -14.89 -1.09
CA GLU A 65 7.40 -16.01 -0.27
C GLU A 65 8.56 -16.50 0.59
N ASP A 66 8.37 -16.45 1.91
CA ASP A 66 9.31 -16.99 2.89
C ASP A 66 8.62 -18.16 3.56
N GLU A 67 9.16 -19.37 3.37
CA GLU A 67 8.63 -20.62 3.95
C GLU A 67 8.57 -20.58 5.49
N ASN A 68 9.24 -19.61 6.13
CA ASN A 68 9.26 -19.44 7.59
C ASN A 68 8.22 -18.45 8.12
N LYS A 69 7.46 -17.75 7.25
CA LYS A 69 6.34 -16.91 7.69
C LYS A 69 5.14 -17.84 7.94
N GLU A 70 5.00 -18.29 9.18
CA GLU A 70 3.81 -19.04 9.61
C GLU A 70 2.53 -18.21 9.37
N GLU A 71 1.49 -18.91 8.89
CA GLU A 71 0.12 -18.42 8.63
C GLU A 71 -0.56 -17.78 9.84
#